data_AF-A0A7V1BU84-F1
#
_entry.id   AF-A0A7V1BU84-F1
#
_cell.length_a   1.000
_cell.length_b   1.000
_cell.length_c   1.000
_cell.angle_alpha   90.00
_cell.angle_beta   90.00
_cell.angle_gamma   90.00
#
_symmetry.space_group_name_H-M   'P 1'
#
loop_
_entity.id
_entity.type
_entity.pdbx_description
1 polymer ?
#
loop_
_entity_poly.entity_id
_entity_poly.type
_entity_poly.pdbx_seq_one_letter_code
_entity_poly.pdbx_strand_id
1 'polypeptide(L)'
;MKSPDSQSRPGAGGADMYYLFLAGSILSIIFAVYWQSVSLPFIQDDWGLIEFARTNGPLALIRSTIDPSNSFFYRPLAKGYLFLMYRVFGANPLPFHLAALAVHAFNAFLVALIVNRITRDRVIGFLTALIYAAAIAIHLDPLAWAV
;
A
#
# COMPACT_ATOMS: atom_id res chain seq x y z
N MET A 1 40.28 32.00 25.20
CA MET A 1 38.88 31.56 25.04
C MET A 1 38.82 30.61 23.85
N LYS A 2 38.82 29.29 24.08
CA LYS A 2 38.65 28.28 23.02
C LYS A 2 37.16 28.11 22.77
N SER A 3 36.72 28.10 21.51
CA SER A 3 35.30 27.94 21.18
C SER A 3 34.82 26.53 21.55
N PRO A 4 33.61 26.35 22.09
CA PRO A 4 33.08 25.03 22.39
C PRO A 4 32.70 24.29 21.10
N ASP A 5 33.34 23.14 20.92
CA ASP A 5 32.81 21.90 20.31
C ASP A 5 31.75 22.03 19.21
N SER A 6 32.22 21.99 17.96
CA SER A 6 31.42 21.51 16.83
C SER A 6 31.21 20.00 16.98
N GLN A 7 30.14 19.60 17.69
CA GLN A 7 29.70 18.21 17.67
C GLN A 7 29.25 17.86 16.24
N SER A 8 30.12 17.14 15.53
CA SER A 8 29.80 16.52 14.24
C SER A 8 28.64 15.55 14.44
N ARG A 9 27.49 15.83 13.81
CA ARG A 9 26.35 14.92 13.77
C ARG A 9 26.84 13.53 13.32
N PRO A 10 26.52 12.43 14.02
CA PRO A 10 26.85 11.09 13.56
C PRO A 10 26.34 10.91 12.12
N GLY A 11 27.21 10.42 11.24
CA GLY A 11 27.04 10.49 9.78
C GLY A 11 25.71 9.90 9.29
N ALA A 12 24.92 10.74 8.62
CA ALA A 12 23.61 10.40 8.05
C ALA A 12 23.64 9.13 7.17
N GLY A 13 24.76 8.86 6.50
CA GLY A 13 24.87 7.79 5.50
C GLY A 13 24.57 6.37 5.99
N GLY A 14 24.85 6.04 7.26
CA GLY A 14 24.62 4.68 7.77
C GLY A 14 23.14 4.36 8.03
N ALA A 15 22.37 5.34 8.49
CA ALA A 15 20.94 5.19 8.69
C ALA A 15 20.21 5.18 7.33
N ASP A 16 20.60 6.08 6.44
CA ASP A 16 20.01 6.19 5.10
C ASP A 16 20.21 4.90 4.29
N MET A 17 21.42 4.30 4.35
CA MET A 17 21.71 3.02 3.71
C MET A 17 20.83 1.88 4.23
N TYR A 18 20.57 1.84 5.55
CA TYR A 18 19.68 0.83 6.13
C TYR A 18 18.25 0.95 5.58
N TYR A 19 17.69 2.15 5.51
CA TYR A 19 16.33 2.34 5.00
C TYR A 19 16.20 2.05 3.51
N LEU A 20 17.23 2.40 2.71
CA LEU A 20 17.28 2.03 1.29
C LEU A 20 17.36 0.50 1.11
N PHE A 21 18.21 -0.17 1.89
CA PHE A 21 18.34 -1.62 1.85
C PHE A 21 17.04 -2.33 2.29
N LEU A 22 16.40 -1.83 3.34
CA LEU A 22 15.09 -2.30 3.80
C LEU A 22 14.03 -2.16 2.71
N ALA A 23 13.88 -0.96 2.12
CA ALA A 23 12.91 -0.72 1.06
C ALA A 23 13.17 -1.61 -0.16
N GLY A 24 14.43 -1.74 -0.60
CA GLY A 24 14.81 -2.64 -1.69
C GLY A 24 14.49 -4.11 -1.40
N SER A 25 14.71 -4.56 -0.17
CA SER A 25 14.40 -5.93 0.26
C SER A 25 12.90 -6.19 0.27
N ILE A 26 12.08 -5.26 0.78
CA ILE A 26 10.62 -5.34 0.76
C ILE A 26 10.11 -5.43 -0.67
N LEU A 27 10.56 -4.53 -1.56
CA LEU A 27 10.16 -4.53 -2.96
C LEU A 27 10.53 -5.83 -3.67
N SER A 28 11.72 -6.37 -3.40
CA SER A 28 12.18 -7.63 -3.97
C SER A 28 11.31 -8.82 -3.53
N ILE A 29 10.94 -8.88 -2.25
CA ILE A 29 10.05 -9.91 -1.71
C ILE A 29 8.64 -9.77 -2.30
N ILE A 30 8.08 -8.56 -2.33
CA ILE A 30 6.74 -8.34 -2.89
C ILE A 30 6.71 -8.72 -4.37
N PHE A 31 7.73 -8.35 -5.14
CA PHE A 31 7.84 -8.79 -6.52
C PHE A 31 7.91 -10.32 -6.62
N ALA A 32 8.81 -10.96 -5.87
CA ALA A 32 8.96 -12.42 -5.93
C ALA A 32 7.68 -13.19 -5.59
N VAL A 33 6.88 -12.70 -4.63
CA VAL A 33 5.67 -13.39 -4.14
C VAL A 33 4.42 -13.02 -4.93
N TYR A 34 4.26 -11.76 -5.35
CA TYR A 34 2.99 -11.24 -5.87
C TYR A 34 3.05 -10.73 -7.31
N TRP A 35 4.16 -10.85 -8.04
CA TRP A 35 4.23 -10.34 -9.42
C TRP A 35 3.11 -10.85 -10.33
N GLN A 36 2.58 -12.05 -10.09
CA GLN A 36 1.50 -12.60 -10.90
C GLN A 36 0.17 -11.86 -10.70
N SER A 37 -0.05 -11.21 -9.55
CA SER A 37 -1.31 -10.53 -9.26
C SER A 37 -1.55 -9.36 -10.22
N VAL A 38 -0.50 -8.70 -10.72
CA VAL A 38 -0.63 -7.59 -11.67
C VAL A 38 -1.15 -8.01 -13.05
N SER A 39 -1.15 -9.32 -13.34
CA SER A 39 -1.67 -9.89 -14.58
C SER A 39 -3.13 -10.33 -14.46
N LEU A 40 -3.73 -10.23 -13.28
CA LEU A 40 -5.12 -10.59 -13.07
C LEU A 40 -6.05 -9.53 -13.69
N PRO A 41 -7.20 -9.96 -14.27
CA PRO A 41 -8.27 -9.03 -14.60
C PRO A 41 -8.99 -8.57 -13.33
N PHE A 42 -9.89 -7.59 -13.46
CA PHE A 42 -10.88 -7.32 -12.42
C PHE A 42 -11.68 -8.59 -12.11
N ILE A 43 -11.86 -8.90 -10.84
CA ILE A 43 -12.54 -10.12 -10.38
C ILE A 43 -13.71 -9.78 -9.46
N GLN A 44 -14.68 -10.69 -9.43
CA GLN A 44 -15.83 -10.62 -8.51
C GLN A 44 -16.55 -9.24 -8.55
N ASP A 45 -16.72 -8.60 -7.39
CA ASP A 45 -17.42 -7.33 -7.20
C ASP A 45 -16.63 -6.09 -7.63
N ASP A 46 -15.36 -6.22 -8.06
CA ASP A 46 -14.61 -5.15 -8.72
C ASP A 46 -15.44 -4.55 -9.87
N TRP A 47 -16.09 -5.41 -10.66
CA TRP A 47 -16.92 -5.00 -11.79
C TRP A 47 -18.09 -4.10 -11.37
N GLY A 48 -18.69 -4.33 -10.21
CA GLY A 48 -19.78 -3.49 -9.71
C GLY A 48 -19.30 -2.08 -9.35
N LEU A 49 -18.09 -1.97 -8.80
CA LEU A 49 -17.48 -0.69 -8.43
C LEU A 49 -16.95 0.07 -9.65
N ILE A 50 -16.37 -0.64 -10.63
CA ILE A 50 -15.96 -0.10 -11.92
C ILE A 50 -17.17 0.39 -12.72
N GLU A 51 -18.25 -0.39 -12.76
CA GLU A 51 -19.50 -0.01 -13.43
C GLU A 51 -20.14 1.23 -12.77
N PHE A 52 -20.13 1.29 -11.43
CA PHE A 52 -20.54 2.49 -10.71
C PHE A 52 -19.70 3.70 -11.15
N ALA A 53 -18.37 3.59 -11.18
CA ALA A 53 -17.48 4.68 -11.57
C ALA A 53 -17.66 5.10 -13.04
N ARG A 54 -18.00 4.15 -13.92
CA ARG A 54 -18.29 4.39 -15.34
C ARG A 54 -19.57 5.17 -15.55
N THR A 55 -20.63 4.84 -14.82
CA THR A 55 -21.98 5.37 -15.03
C THR A 55 -22.30 6.59 -14.16
N ASN A 56 -21.55 6.82 -13.08
CA ASN A 56 -21.86 7.84 -12.09
C ASN A 56 -20.82 8.96 -12.00
N GLY A 57 -21.26 10.13 -11.54
CA GLY A 57 -20.43 11.29 -11.26
C GLY A 57 -19.96 11.40 -9.80
N PRO A 58 -19.06 12.35 -9.47
CA PRO A 58 -18.58 12.57 -8.11
C PRO A 58 -19.70 12.86 -7.09
N LEU A 59 -20.77 13.54 -7.52
CA LEU A 59 -21.92 13.80 -6.65
C LEU A 59 -22.63 12.51 -6.21
N ALA A 60 -22.75 11.53 -7.12
CA ALA A 60 -23.34 10.23 -6.80
C ALA A 60 -22.42 9.41 -5.88
N LEU A 61 -21.10 9.54 -6.01
CA LEU A 61 -20.15 8.97 -5.06
C LEU A 61 -20.39 9.53 -3.65
N ILE A 62 -20.40 10.87 -3.50
CA ILE A 62 -20.65 11.54 -2.21
C ILE A 62 -21.99 11.14 -1.62
N ARG A 63 -23.05 11.13 -2.43
CA ARG A 63 -24.38 10.67 -1.98
C ARG A 63 -24.34 9.24 -1.46
N SER A 64 -23.66 8.33 -2.17
CA SER A 64 -23.56 6.93 -1.73
C SER A 64 -22.70 6.73 -0.47
N THR A 65 -21.87 7.73 -0.10
CA THR A 65 -21.14 7.74 1.17
C THR A 65 -22.01 8.19 2.33
N ILE A 66 -22.95 9.11 2.10
CA ILE A 66 -23.81 9.68 3.15
C ILE A 66 -25.07 8.82 3.36
N ASP A 67 -25.62 8.29 2.27
CA ASP A 67 -26.79 7.42 2.27
C ASP A 67 -26.44 6.08 1.58
N PRO A 68 -25.98 5.08 2.36
CA PRO A 68 -25.56 3.79 1.84
C PRO A 68 -26.72 2.79 1.69
N SER A 69 -27.98 3.22 1.86
CA SER A 69 -29.16 2.34 1.85
C SER A 69 -29.29 1.44 0.61
N ASN A 70 -28.74 1.87 -0.52
CA ASN A 70 -28.75 1.13 -1.79
C ASN A 70 -27.45 0.36 -2.09
N SER A 71 -26.55 0.19 -1.11
CA SER A 71 -25.27 -0.53 -1.29
C SER A 71 -25.23 -1.81 -0.46
N PHE A 72 -24.78 -2.92 -1.07
CA PHE A 72 -24.57 -4.18 -0.35
C PHE A 72 -23.50 -4.09 0.74
N PHE A 73 -22.50 -3.23 0.56
CA PHE A 73 -21.42 -3.01 1.52
C PHE A 73 -21.16 -1.52 1.71
N TYR A 74 -20.99 -1.10 2.96
CA TYR A 74 -20.55 0.25 3.29
C TYR A 74 -19.01 0.33 3.28
N ARG A 75 -18.44 0.68 2.11
CA ARG A 75 -16.99 0.80 1.90
C ARG A 75 -16.62 2.11 1.17
N PRO A 76 -16.88 3.28 1.78
CA PRO A 76 -16.76 4.57 1.09
C PRO A 76 -15.34 4.88 0.62
N LEU A 77 -14.31 4.47 1.37
CA LEU A 77 -12.91 4.67 0.98
C LEU A 77 -12.53 3.82 -0.23
N ALA A 78 -12.83 2.52 -0.22
CA ALA A 78 -12.57 1.63 -1.36
C ALA A 78 -13.31 2.09 -2.62
N LYS A 79 -14.59 2.44 -2.48
CA LYS A 79 -15.41 2.94 -3.58
C LYS A 79 -14.86 4.27 -4.13
N GLY A 80 -14.43 5.17 -3.26
CA GLY A 80 -13.80 6.44 -3.65
C GLY A 80 -12.44 6.24 -4.35
N TYR A 81 -11.61 5.33 -3.82
CA TYR A 81 -10.34 4.94 -4.42
C TYR A 81 -10.54 4.39 -5.84
N LEU A 82 -11.41 3.40 -6.02
CA LEU A 82 -11.71 2.85 -7.34
C LEU A 82 -12.32 3.87 -8.28
N PHE A 83 -13.22 4.72 -7.77
CA PHE A 83 -13.81 5.78 -8.57
C PHE A 83 -12.71 6.70 -9.13
N LEU A 84 -11.77 7.13 -8.28
CA LEU A 84 -10.66 7.98 -8.70
C LEU A 84 -9.74 7.25 -9.68
N MET A 85 -9.35 6.01 -9.37
CA MET A 85 -8.49 5.21 -10.25
C MET A 85 -9.12 5.00 -11.62
N TYR A 86 -10.43 4.69 -11.68
CA TYR A 86 -11.15 4.57 -12.94
C TYR A 86 -11.20 5.90 -13.71
N ARG A 87 -11.36 7.03 -13.03
CA ARG A 87 -11.35 8.35 -13.70
C ARG A 87 -10.02 8.67 -14.36
N VAL A 88 -8.91 8.18 -13.81
CA VAL A 88 -7.55 8.46 -14.32
C VAL A 88 -7.10 7.39 -15.33
N PHE A 89 -7.36 6.12 -15.05
CA PHE A 89 -6.80 4.99 -15.79
C PHE A 89 -7.83 4.16 -16.56
N GLY A 90 -9.12 4.47 -16.42
CA GLY A 90 -10.22 3.72 -17.04
C GLY A 90 -10.32 2.29 -16.50
N ALA A 91 -10.78 1.38 -17.35
CA ALA A 91 -10.91 -0.05 -17.05
C ALA A 91 -9.61 -0.84 -17.29
N ASN A 92 -8.43 -0.23 -17.11
CA ASN A 92 -7.16 -0.94 -17.15
C ASN A 92 -6.85 -1.48 -15.74
N PRO A 93 -6.76 -2.80 -15.49
CA PRO A 93 -6.52 -3.35 -14.15
C PRO A 93 -5.09 -3.11 -13.64
N LEU A 94 -4.11 -2.97 -14.54
CA LEU A 94 -2.69 -2.91 -14.15
C LEU A 94 -2.38 -1.77 -13.15
N PRO A 95 -2.80 -0.51 -13.37
CA PRO A 95 -2.57 0.57 -12.40
C PRO A 95 -3.17 0.32 -11.02
N PHE A 96 -4.28 -0.42 -10.93
CA PHE A 96 -4.96 -0.74 -9.67
C PHE A 96 -4.13 -1.72 -8.84
N HIS A 97 -3.64 -2.79 -9.45
CA HIS A 97 -2.76 -3.75 -8.77
C HIS A 97 -1.42 -3.12 -8.38
N LEU A 98 -0.85 -2.26 -9.23
CA LEU A 98 0.39 -1.55 -8.89
C LEU A 98 0.21 -0.62 -7.69
N ALA A 99 -0.92 0.08 -7.61
CA ALA A 99 -1.25 0.92 -6.46
C ALA A 99 -1.46 0.08 -5.18
N ALA A 100 -2.16 -1.06 -5.27
CA ALA A 100 -2.33 -1.98 -4.14
C ALA A 100 -0.98 -2.53 -3.63
N LEU A 101 -0.09 -2.94 -4.54
CA LEU A 101 1.27 -3.40 -4.19
C LEU A 101 2.12 -2.27 -3.59
N ALA A 102 1.98 -1.03 -4.07
CA ALA A 102 2.66 0.12 -3.51
C ALA A 102 2.20 0.42 -2.07
N VAL A 103 0.89 0.34 -1.81
CA VAL A 103 0.33 0.46 -0.46
C VAL A 103 0.83 -0.67 0.44
N HIS A 104 0.89 -1.90 -0.04
CA HIS A 104 1.45 -3.04 0.71
C HIS A 104 2.93 -2.83 1.06
N ALA A 105 3.74 -2.40 0.10
CA ALA A 105 5.15 -2.08 0.34
C ALA A 105 5.33 -0.96 1.36
N PHE A 106 4.51 0.09 1.26
CA PHE A 106 4.49 1.18 2.23
C PHE A 106 4.11 0.71 3.63
N ASN A 107 3.08 -0.13 3.76
CA ASN A 107 2.68 -0.72 5.03
C ASN A 107 3.77 -1.60 5.63
N ALA A 108 4.43 -2.45 4.84
CA ALA A 108 5.56 -3.26 5.31
C ALA A 108 6.70 -2.39 5.83
N PHE A 109 6.99 -1.28 5.14
CA PHE A 109 8.01 -0.33 5.59
C PHE A 109 7.60 0.34 6.92
N LEU A 110 6.35 0.77 7.05
CA LEU A 110 5.83 1.32 8.31
C LEU A 110 5.89 0.30 9.46
N VAL A 111 5.60 -0.97 9.20
CA VAL A 111 5.73 -2.06 10.18
C VAL A 111 7.16 -2.13 10.71
N ALA A 112 8.18 -2.08 9.84
CA ALA A 112 9.56 -2.01 10.31
C ALA A 112 9.82 -0.79 11.19
N LEU A 113 9.34 0.41 10.80
CA LEU A 113 9.54 1.63 11.60
C LEU A 113 8.91 1.53 12.98
N ILE A 114 7.67 1.03 13.05
CA ILE A 114 6.92 0.85 14.30
C ILE A 114 7.63 -0.16 15.19
N VAL A 115 7.99 -1.33 14.65
CA VAL A 115 8.66 -2.38 15.42
C VAL A 115 10.03 -1.90 15.91
N ASN A 116 10.84 -1.28 15.05
CA ASN A 116 12.12 -0.66 15.43
C ASN A 116 11.94 0.35 16.57
N ARG A 117 10.85 1.13 16.57
CA ARG A 117 10.58 2.12 17.61
C ARG A 117 10.22 1.48 18.95
N ILE A 118 9.48 0.37 18.92
CA ILE A 118 9.03 -0.36 20.11
C ILE A 118 10.16 -1.20 20.71
N THR A 119 10.85 -1.99 19.89
CA THR A 119 11.89 -2.94 20.34
C THR A 119 13.25 -2.28 20.50
N ARG A 120 13.47 -1.12 19.85
CA ARG A 120 14.77 -0.47 19.68
C ARG A 120 15.81 -1.35 18.97
N ASP A 121 15.36 -2.33 18.20
CA ASP A 121 16.20 -3.28 17.47
C ASP A 121 15.84 -3.27 15.98
N ARG A 122 16.80 -2.85 15.15
CA ARG A 122 16.67 -2.73 13.69
C ARG A 122 16.57 -4.07 12.97
N VAL A 123 17.16 -5.12 13.53
CA VAL A 123 17.12 -6.48 12.98
C VAL A 123 15.73 -7.05 13.17
N ILE A 124 15.15 -6.87 14.37
CA ILE A 124 13.78 -7.33 14.64
C ILE A 124 12.78 -6.66 13.70
N GLY A 125 12.80 -5.32 13.58
CA GLY A 125 11.85 -4.65 12.68
C GLY A 125 12.08 -4.96 11.20
N PHE A 126 13.34 -5.15 10.78
CA PHE A 126 13.64 -5.63 9.42
C PHE A 126 13.02 -7.00 9.15
N LEU A 127 13.26 -7.99 10.03
CA LEU A 127 12.73 -9.34 9.87
C LEU A 127 11.21 -9.36 9.94
N THR A 128 10.59 -8.59 10.85
CA THR A 128 9.13 -8.48 10.94
C THR A 128 8.53 -7.91 9.66
N ALA A 129 9.13 -6.88 9.07
CA ALA A 129 8.64 -6.31 7.81
C ALA A 129 8.76 -7.30 6.63
N LEU A 130 9.83 -8.09 6.56
CA LEU A 130 9.95 -9.12 5.52
C LEU A 130 8.92 -10.24 5.69
N ILE A 131 8.69 -10.69 6.93
CA ILE A 131 7.66 -11.70 7.23
C ILE A 131 6.27 -11.16 6.87
N TYR A 132 5.97 -9.92 7.26
CA TYR A 132 4.72 -9.24 6.91
C TYR A 132 4.57 -9.14 5.38
N ALA A 133 5.60 -8.62 4.69
CA ALA A 133 5.58 -8.46 3.24
C ALA A 133 5.33 -9.79 2.52
N ALA A 134 5.90 -10.90 3.00
CA ALA A 134 5.80 -12.22 2.39
C ALA A 134 4.57 -13.04 2.83
N ALA A 135 3.73 -12.54 3.74
CA ALA A 135 2.63 -13.30 4.34
C ALA A 135 1.47 -13.54 3.34
N ILE A 136 1.69 -14.45 2.38
CA ILE A 136 0.78 -14.75 1.27
C ILE A 136 -0.62 -15.13 1.75
N ALA A 137 -0.72 -15.93 2.81
CA ALA A 137 -2.01 -16.37 3.37
C ALA A 137 -2.87 -15.23 3.90
N ILE A 138 -2.29 -14.05 4.15
CA ILE A 138 -2.99 -12.87 4.65
C ILE A 138 -3.23 -11.84 3.54
N HIS A 139 -2.25 -11.67 2.65
CA HIS A 139 -2.23 -10.56 1.70
C HIS A 139 -2.63 -10.93 0.27
N LEU A 140 -2.73 -12.22 -0.09
CA LEU A 140 -3.04 -12.59 -1.47
C LEU A 140 -4.42 -12.09 -1.90
N ASP A 141 -5.45 -12.29 -1.08
CA ASP A 141 -6.81 -11.88 -1.41
C ASP A 141 -6.92 -10.38 -1.75
N PRO A 142 -6.52 -9.43 -0.88
CA PRO A 142 -6.61 -8.01 -1.22
C PRO A 142 -5.67 -7.58 -2.35
N LEU A 143 -4.56 -8.30 -2.60
CA LEU A 143 -3.64 -7.97 -3.69
C LEU A 143 -4.05 -8.56 -5.05
N ALA A 144 -4.93 -9.57 -5.04
CA ALA A 144 -5.49 -10.18 -6.23
C ALA A 144 -6.69 -9.39 -6.78
N TRP A 145 -7.34 -8.57 -5.95
CA TRP A 145 -8.45 -7.71 -6.31
C TRP A 145 -7.91 -6.34 -6.76
N ALA A 146 -8.76 -5.51 -7.37
CA ALA A 146 -8.41 -4.12 -7.66
C ALA A 146 -8.63 -3.17 -6.47
N VAL A 147 -9.08 -3.68 -5.31
CA VAL A 147 -9.49 -2.96 -4.09
C VAL A 147 -8.63 -3.34 -2.89
#